data_AF-A0A349Y205-F1
#
_entry.id   AF-A0A349Y205-F1
#
_cell.length_a   1.000
_cell.length_b   1.000
_cell.length_c   1.000
_cell.angle_alpha   90.00
_cell.angle_beta   90.00
_cell.angle_gamma   90.00
#
_symmetry.space_group_name_H-M   'P 1'
#
loop_
_entity.id
_entity.type
_entity.pdbx_description
1 polymer ?
#
loop_
_entity_poly.entity_id
_entity_poly.type
_entity_poly.pdbx_seq_one_letter_code
_entity_poly.pdbx_strand_id
1 'polypeptide(L)'
;ETGTGKELAAQALHALSARHARPFLAVNCGAIPAALVQSELFGHERGAFTGAATRRLGLFESASGGTVFLDEIGDLPLDAQTNLLRVLQEGTVERVGSNRPLAVDVRVLAATHVDLEAAVEQGHFRRDLFYRLNVLRLPLPPLRERGTDIAMLAHHFLASFRHRHVTRARGFTADAVQALERFAWPGNVR
;
A
#
# COMPACT_ATOMS: atom_id res chain seq x y z
N GLU A 1 9.39 8.46 1.20
CA GLU A 1 9.66 8.65 -0.25
C GLU A 1 8.94 7.62 -1.11
N THR A 2 8.77 7.90 -2.40
CA THR A 2 8.17 6.99 -3.39
C THR A 2 9.23 6.03 -3.95
N GLY A 3 8.83 4.85 -4.43
CA GLY A 3 9.75 3.90 -5.09
C GLY A 3 10.70 3.12 -4.16
N THR A 4 10.50 3.15 -2.84
CA THR A 4 11.35 2.45 -1.85
C THR A 4 11.04 0.97 -1.66
N GLY A 5 10.03 0.43 -2.38
CA GLY A 5 9.62 -0.98 -2.29
C GLY A 5 8.58 -1.29 -1.20
N LYS A 6 7.72 -0.32 -0.82
CA LYS A 6 6.71 -0.49 0.24
C LYS A 6 5.80 -1.70 0.00
N GLU A 7 5.36 -1.91 -1.25
CA GLU A 7 4.52 -3.06 -1.60
C GLU A 7 5.25 -4.40 -1.42
N LEU A 8 6.51 -4.51 -1.85
CA LEU A 8 7.32 -5.72 -1.65
C LEU A 8 7.53 -6.00 -0.16
N ALA A 9 7.75 -4.95 0.65
CA ALA A 9 7.83 -5.10 2.09
C ALA A 9 6.49 -5.59 2.69
N ALA A 10 5.35 -5.07 2.23
CA ALA A 10 4.03 -5.52 2.67
C ALA A 10 3.76 -6.98 2.28
N GLN A 11 4.13 -7.39 1.07
CA GLN A 11 4.04 -8.77 0.61
C GLN A 11 4.91 -9.70 1.46
N ALA A 12 6.15 -9.30 1.77
CA ALA A 12 7.03 -10.06 2.65
C ALA A 12 6.43 -10.21 4.07
N LEU A 13 5.89 -9.13 4.64
CA LEU A 13 5.21 -9.15 5.95
C LEU A 13 3.97 -10.05 5.96
N HIS A 14 3.26 -10.17 4.84
CA HIS A 14 2.15 -11.09 4.68
C HIS A 14 2.63 -12.55 4.61
N ALA A 15 3.63 -12.82 3.76
CA ALA A 15 4.22 -14.15 3.57
C ALA A 15 4.84 -14.72 4.87
N LEU A 16 5.39 -13.86 5.73
CA LEU A 16 5.95 -14.24 7.03
C LEU A 16 4.90 -14.34 8.16
N SER A 17 3.61 -14.16 7.85
CA SER A 17 2.55 -14.14 8.86
C SER A 17 1.79 -15.45 8.98
N ALA A 18 1.02 -15.59 10.06
CA ALA A 18 0.06 -16.69 10.21
C ALA A 18 -1.03 -16.70 9.11
N ARG A 19 -1.18 -15.62 8.33
CA ARG A 19 -2.15 -15.49 7.23
C ARG A 19 -1.53 -15.69 5.84
N HIS A 20 -0.31 -16.21 5.72
CA HIS A 20 0.42 -16.33 4.44
C HIS A 20 -0.32 -17.14 3.35
N ALA A 21 -1.20 -18.07 3.73
CA ALA A 21 -2.01 -18.86 2.80
C ALA A 21 -3.38 -18.22 2.47
N ARG A 22 -3.65 -17.02 3.01
CA ARG A 22 -4.91 -16.28 2.86
C ARG A 22 -4.73 -15.15 1.83
N PRO A 23 -5.82 -14.54 1.32
CA PRO A 23 -5.71 -13.48 0.34
C PRO A 23 -4.85 -12.31 0.82
N PHE A 24 -4.02 -11.78 -0.07
CA PHE A 24 -3.36 -10.49 0.06
C PHE A 24 -3.90 -9.58 -1.03
N LEU A 25 -4.69 -8.57 -0.66
CA LEU A 25 -5.23 -7.60 -1.61
C LEU A 25 -4.58 -6.24 -1.36
N ALA A 26 -3.93 -5.72 -2.39
CA ALA A 26 -3.30 -4.39 -2.37
C ALA A 26 -4.13 -3.38 -3.15
N VAL A 27 -4.16 -2.14 -2.67
CA VAL A 27 -4.79 -1.02 -3.35
C VAL A 27 -3.94 0.23 -3.17
N ASN A 28 -3.80 1.01 -4.25
CA ASN A 28 -3.22 2.34 -4.17
C ASN A 28 -4.36 3.37 -4.06
N CYS A 29 -4.47 4.02 -2.90
CA CYS A 29 -5.55 4.96 -2.61
C CYS A 29 -5.50 6.20 -3.50
N GLY A 30 -4.31 6.68 -3.86
CA GLY A 30 -4.12 7.81 -4.78
C GLY A 30 -4.48 7.51 -6.24
N ALA A 31 -4.56 6.24 -6.62
CA ALA A 31 -4.93 5.83 -7.99
C ALA A 31 -6.44 5.70 -8.22
N ILE A 32 -7.25 5.67 -7.15
CA ILE A 32 -8.71 5.54 -7.25
C ILE A 32 -9.33 6.94 -7.26
N PRO A 33 -10.22 7.27 -8.22
CA PRO A 33 -10.98 8.51 -8.17
C PRO A 33 -11.74 8.65 -6.85
N ALA A 34 -11.65 9.80 -6.18
CA ALA A 34 -12.23 10.02 -4.85
C ALA A 34 -13.71 9.58 -4.75
N ALA A 35 -14.50 9.82 -5.80
CA ALA A 35 -15.91 9.42 -5.88
C ALA A 35 -16.16 7.89 -5.86
N LEU A 36 -15.16 7.08 -6.21
CA LEU A 36 -15.24 5.62 -6.27
C LEU A 36 -14.58 4.93 -5.09
N VAL A 37 -13.73 5.62 -4.32
CA VAL A 37 -12.97 5.05 -3.19
C VAL A 37 -13.88 4.29 -2.24
N GLN A 38 -14.99 4.88 -1.83
CA GLN A 38 -15.96 4.24 -0.92
C GLN A 38 -16.48 2.91 -1.47
N SER A 39 -16.92 2.91 -2.73
CA SER A 39 -17.48 1.73 -3.39
C SER A 39 -16.41 0.64 -3.60
N GLU A 40 -15.18 1.01 -3.94
CA GLU A 40 -14.11 0.03 -4.16
C GLU A 40 -13.62 -0.59 -2.85
N LEU A 41 -13.47 0.20 -1.79
CA LEU A 41 -12.98 -0.30 -0.49
C LEU A 41 -14.06 -1.06 0.28
N PHE A 42 -15.29 -0.52 0.33
CA PHE A 42 -16.34 -1.02 1.22
C PHE A 42 -17.50 -1.69 0.48
N GLY A 43 -17.54 -1.63 -0.85
CA GLY A 43 -18.60 -2.22 -1.66
C GLY A 43 -19.86 -1.34 -1.71
N HIS A 44 -20.82 -1.76 -2.52
CA HIS A 44 -22.11 -1.07 -2.63
C HIS A 44 -23.26 -2.04 -2.87
N GLU A 45 -24.45 -1.64 -2.41
CA GLU A 45 -25.70 -2.30 -2.77
C GLU A 45 -26.25 -1.79 -4.10
N ARG A 46 -27.12 -2.60 -4.72
CA ARG A 46 -27.83 -2.21 -5.94
C ARG A 46 -28.66 -0.95 -5.66
N GLY A 47 -28.51 0.07 -6.51
CA GLY A 47 -29.24 1.34 -6.39
C GLY A 47 -28.66 2.33 -5.38
N ALA A 48 -27.46 2.07 -4.84
CA ALA A 48 -26.80 2.98 -3.89
C ALA A 48 -26.46 4.36 -4.47
N PHE A 49 -26.21 4.43 -5.78
CA PHE A 49 -25.95 5.68 -6.54
C PHE A 49 -26.30 5.49 -8.01
N THR A 50 -26.35 6.58 -8.78
CA THR A 50 -26.59 6.54 -10.23
C THR A 50 -25.51 5.72 -10.93
N GLY A 51 -25.88 4.56 -11.50
CA GLY A 51 -24.94 3.62 -12.12
C GLY A 51 -24.67 2.34 -11.30
N ALA A 52 -25.14 2.26 -10.05
CA ALA A 52 -25.07 1.05 -9.22
C ALA A 52 -26.12 0.00 -9.66
N ALA A 53 -25.98 -0.52 -10.87
CA ALA A 53 -26.94 -1.46 -11.47
C ALA A 53 -26.94 -2.83 -10.77
N THR A 54 -25.80 -3.23 -10.20
CA THR A 54 -25.60 -4.49 -9.48
C THR A 54 -25.00 -4.22 -8.11
N ARG A 55 -25.08 -5.20 -7.21
CA ARG A 55 -24.33 -5.20 -5.95
C ARG A 55 -22.87 -5.56 -6.23
N ARG A 56 -21.93 -4.93 -5.51
CA ARG A 56 -20.50 -5.24 -5.58
C ARG A 56 -19.88 -5.39 -4.19
N LEU A 57 -19.06 -6.42 -4.02
CA LEU A 57 -18.27 -6.62 -2.81
C LEU A 57 -17.10 -5.64 -2.79
N GLY A 58 -16.81 -5.07 -1.62
CA GLY A 58 -15.66 -4.21 -1.41
C GLY A 58 -14.38 -4.99 -1.14
N LEU A 59 -13.25 -4.29 -1.24
CA LEU A 59 -11.92 -4.80 -0.93
C LEU A 59 -11.84 -5.50 0.43
N PHE A 60 -12.39 -4.89 1.48
CA PHE A 60 -12.32 -5.45 2.84
C PHE A 60 -13.10 -6.75 2.99
N GLU A 61 -14.25 -6.87 2.32
CA GLU A 61 -15.01 -8.11 2.30
C GLU A 61 -14.27 -9.20 1.53
N SER A 62 -13.71 -8.86 0.36
CA SER A 62 -12.95 -9.80 -0.48
C SER A 62 -11.65 -10.28 0.18
N ALA A 63 -11.05 -9.46 1.05
CA ALA A 63 -9.83 -9.79 1.78
C ALA A 63 -10.08 -10.46 3.14
N SER A 64 -11.33 -10.73 3.52
CA SER A 64 -11.64 -11.29 4.84
C SER A 64 -10.91 -12.62 5.09
N GLY A 65 -10.35 -12.77 6.29
CA GLY A 65 -9.42 -13.82 6.69
C GLY A 65 -7.96 -13.57 6.27
N GLY A 66 -7.70 -12.55 5.44
CA GLY A 66 -6.41 -12.26 4.81
C GLY A 66 -5.77 -10.96 5.28
N THR A 67 -5.08 -10.29 4.34
CA THR A 67 -4.40 -9.00 4.55
C THR A 67 -4.79 -8.00 3.47
N VAL A 68 -5.09 -6.77 3.88
CA VAL A 68 -5.27 -5.62 3.00
C VAL A 68 -4.05 -4.72 3.10
N PHE A 69 -3.45 -4.36 1.97
CA PHE A 69 -2.41 -3.35 1.88
C PHE A 69 -2.96 -2.06 1.27
N LEU A 70 -2.96 -0.98 2.05
CA LEU A 70 -3.38 0.35 1.64
C LEU A 70 -2.15 1.20 1.34
N ASP A 71 -1.79 1.31 0.07
CA ASP A 71 -0.70 2.18 -0.38
C ASP A 71 -1.20 3.61 -0.57
N GLU A 72 -0.34 4.56 -0.22
CA GLU A 72 -0.63 5.99 -0.18
C GLU A 72 -1.91 6.35 0.61
N ILE A 73 -2.02 5.81 1.84
CA ILE A 73 -3.19 6.04 2.72
C ILE A 73 -3.46 7.51 3.04
N GLY A 74 -2.45 8.38 2.92
CA GLY A 74 -2.59 9.82 3.08
C GLY A 74 -3.51 10.47 2.03
N ASP A 75 -3.69 9.84 0.87
CA ASP A 75 -4.57 10.32 -0.20
C ASP A 75 -6.04 9.88 -0.01
N LEU A 76 -6.35 9.17 1.08
CA LEU A 76 -7.70 8.69 1.34
C LEU A 76 -8.63 9.85 1.73
N PRO A 77 -9.81 10.02 1.09
CA PRO A 77 -10.81 11.01 1.49
C PRO A 77 -11.29 10.85 2.95
N LEU A 78 -11.61 11.96 3.63
CA LEU A 78 -11.99 11.97 5.06
C LEU A 78 -13.22 11.09 5.39
N ASP A 79 -14.17 11.00 4.46
CA ASP A 79 -15.34 10.14 4.57
C ASP A 79 -14.93 8.66 4.52
N ALA A 80 -13.98 8.28 3.65
CA ALA A 80 -13.46 6.92 3.59
C ALA A 80 -12.57 6.59 4.80
N GLN A 81 -11.85 7.58 5.35
CA GLN A 81 -11.11 7.43 6.61
C GLN A 81 -12.03 7.06 7.78
N THR A 82 -13.25 7.60 7.81
CA THR A 82 -14.25 7.30 8.85
C THR A 82 -14.67 5.83 8.81
N ASN A 83 -14.93 5.30 7.62
CA ASN A 83 -15.30 3.89 7.44
C ASN A 83 -14.12 2.95 7.69
N LEU A 84 -12.91 3.35 7.28
CA LEU A 84 -11.69 2.59 7.62
C LEU A 84 -11.49 2.49 9.13
N LEU A 85 -11.72 3.57 9.87
CA LEU A 85 -11.61 3.55 11.33
C LEU A 85 -12.57 2.52 11.95
N ARG A 86 -13.82 2.44 11.47
CA ARG A 86 -14.78 1.42 11.91
C ARG A 86 -14.29 0.00 11.61
N VAL A 87 -13.74 -0.26 10.42
CA VAL A 87 -13.12 -1.56 10.09
C VAL A 87 -12.02 -1.91 11.10
N LEU A 88 -11.16 -0.94 11.45
CA LEU A 88 -10.03 -1.17 12.36
C LEU A 88 -10.44 -1.31 13.83
N GLN A 89 -11.55 -0.71 14.24
CA GLN A 89 -12.02 -0.70 15.64
C GLN A 89 -13.00 -1.85 15.91
N GLU A 90 -13.99 -2.02 15.04
CA GLU A 90 -15.12 -2.91 15.23
C GLU A 90 -14.99 -4.22 14.43
N GLY A 91 -14.09 -4.27 13.43
CA GLY A 91 -13.99 -5.42 12.53
C GLY A 91 -15.24 -5.55 11.65
N THR A 92 -15.87 -4.45 11.31
CA THR A 92 -17.11 -4.42 10.51
C THR A 92 -16.97 -3.48 9.32
N VAL A 93 -17.70 -3.78 8.24
CA VAL A 93 -17.86 -2.92 7.08
C VAL A 93 -19.33 -2.72 6.75
N GLU A 94 -19.67 -1.52 6.31
CA GLU A 94 -21.00 -1.18 5.77
C GLU A 94 -20.84 -0.84 4.30
N ARG A 95 -21.65 -1.47 3.44
CA ARG A 95 -21.66 -1.14 2.01
C ARG A 95 -22.31 0.22 1.80
N VAL A 96 -21.87 0.94 0.77
CA VAL A 96 -22.55 2.16 0.33
C VAL A 96 -24.00 1.83 -0.02
N GLY A 97 -24.94 2.60 0.55
CA GLY A 97 -26.39 2.37 0.41
C GLY A 97 -26.96 1.30 1.35
N SER A 98 -26.19 0.81 2.32
CA SER A 98 -26.64 -0.11 3.35
C SER A 98 -26.23 0.36 4.75
N ASN A 99 -27.10 0.14 5.74
CA ASN A 99 -26.78 0.37 7.16
C ASN A 99 -26.57 -0.96 7.90
N ARG A 100 -26.38 -2.06 7.15
CA ARG A 100 -26.16 -3.38 7.74
C ARG A 100 -24.65 -3.61 7.92
N PRO A 101 -24.16 -3.72 9.17
CA PRO A 101 -22.76 -4.05 9.40
C PRO A 101 -22.48 -5.50 9.00
N LEU A 102 -21.33 -5.73 8.40
CA LEU A 102 -20.82 -7.02 7.99
C LEU A 102 -19.48 -7.26 8.68
N ALA A 103 -19.38 -8.35 9.45
CA ALA A 103 -18.13 -8.70 10.12
C ALA A 103 -17.05 -9.10 9.10
N VAL A 104 -15.85 -8.56 9.28
CA VAL A 104 -14.66 -8.86 8.49
C VAL A 104 -13.47 -9.09 9.41
N ASP A 105 -12.64 -10.07 9.07
CA ASP A 105 -11.40 -10.35 9.80
C ASP A 105 -10.20 -10.04 8.91
N VAL A 106 -9.68 -8.82 8.97
CA VAL A 106 -8.62 -8.35 8.06
C VAL A 106 -7.42 -7.84 8.82
N ARG A 107 -6.22 -8.28 8.40
CA ARG A 107 -4.98 -7.61 8.81
C ARG A 107 -4.76 -6.42 7.88
N VAL A 108 -4.56 -5.23 8.43
CA VAL A 108 -4.30 -4.03 7.63
C VAL A 108 -2.82 -3.67 7.69
N LEU A 109 -2.23 -3.46 6.52
CA LEU A 109 -0.92 -2.84 6.34
C LEU A 109 -1.16 -1.53 5.60
N ALA A 110 -0.56 -0.43 6.06
CA ALA A 110 -0.70 0.87 5.41
C ALA A 110 0.67 1.46 5.10
N ALA A 111 0.74 2.18 4.00
CA ALA A 111 1.95 2.86 3.54
C ALA A 111 1.59 4.26 3.07
N THR A 112 2.52 5.20 3.23
CA THR A 112 2.39 6.54 2.68
C THR A 112 3.76 7.19 2.50
N HIS A 113 3.87 8.14 1.58
CA HIS A 113 5.02 9.04 1.46
C HIS A 113 4.79 10.38 2.17
N VAL A 114 3.56 10.68 2.59
CA VAL A 114 3.17 11.93 3.24
C VAL A 114 3.47 11.84 4.74
N ASP A 115 3.83 12.97 5.33
CA ASP A 115 3.87 13.14 6.78
C ASP A 115 2.44 13.18 7.33
N LEU A 116 1.99 12.07 7.94
CA LEU A 116 0.65 11.98 8.51
C LEU A 116 0.48 12.86 9.75
N GLU A 117 1.55 13.17 10.49
CA GLU A 117 1.47 14.05 11.65
C GLU A 117 1.10 15.46 11.18
N ALA A 118 1.80 15.97 10.17
CA ALA A 118 1.46 17.24 9.52
C ALA A 118 0.08 17.21 8.84
N ALA A 119 -0.29 16.10 8.19
CA ALA A 119 -1.61 15.97 7.55
C ALA A 119 -2.77 16.00 8.57
N VAL A 120 -2.55 15.47 9.78
CA VAL A 120 -3.52 15.58 10.88
C VAL A 120 -3.68 17.02 11.35
N GLU A 121 -2.58 17.75 11.53
CA GLU A 121 -2.61 19.17 11.93
C GLU A 121 -3.33 20.05 10.92
N GLN A 122 -3.21 19.72 9.63
CA GLN A 122 -3.87 20.43 8.53
C GLN A 122 -5.33 20.00 8.31
N GLY A 123 -5.83 18.99 9.04
CA GLY A 123 -7.19 18.48 8.90
C GLY A 123 -7.42 17.59 7.67
N HIS A 124 -6.36 17.18 6.97
CA HIS A 124 -6.44 16.26 5.83
C HIS A 124 -6.48 14.79 6.25
N PHE A 125 -6.08 14.49 7.49
CA PHE A 125 -6.11 13.14 8.03
C PHE A 125 -6.70 13.12 9.44
N ARG A 126 -7.54 12.13 9.73
CA ARG A 126 -8.17 12.03 11.05
C ARG A 126 -7.18 11.56 12.10
N ARG A 127 -7.13 12.29 13.21
CA ARG A 127 -6.24 11.99 14.34
C ARG A 127 -6.49 10.62 14.96
N ASP A 128 -7.75 10.20 15.09
CA ASP A 128 -8.13 8.90 15.65
C ASP A 128 -7.65 7.72 14.77
N LEU A 129 -7.82 7.84 13.46
CA LEU A 129 -7.31 6.88 12.49
C LEU A 129 -5.78 6.82 12.52
N PHE A 130 -5.10 7.96 12.60
CA PHE A 130 -3.64 8.02 12.68
C PHE A 130 -3.13 7.20 13.87
N TYR A 131 -3.67 7.41 15.06
CA TYR A 131 -3.25 6.64 16.24
C TYR A 131 -3.57 5.15 16.13
N ARG A 132 -4.66 4.77 15.45
CA ARG A 132 -5.01 3.36 15.24
C ARG A 132 -4.07 2.66 14.25
N LEU A 133 -3.55 3.38 13.26
CA LEU A 133 -2.58 2.87 12.29
C LEU A 133 -1.14 2.89 12.84
N ASN A 134 -0.78 3.92 13.61
CA ASN A 134 0.59 4.17 14.08
C ASN A 134 0.96 3.36 15.34
N VAL A 135 0.45 2.13 15.47
CA VAL A 135 0.80 1.22 16.57
C VAL A 135 2.17 0.59 16.33
N LEU A 136 2.47 0.22 15.09
CA LEU A 136 3.77 -0.30 14.67
C LEU A 136 4.20 0.41 13.38
N ARG A 137 5.20 1.29 13.49
CA ARG A 137 5.76 2.05 12.36
C ARG A 137 7.05 1.39 11.90
N LEU A 138 7.12 1.06 10.61
CA LEU A 138 8.34 0.55 9.98
C LEU A 138 8.87 1.61 9.00
N PRO A 139 9.92 2.36 9.36
CA PRO A 139 10.52 3.29 8.42
C PRO A 139 11.23 2.52 7.31
N LEU A 140 10.90 2.83 6.05
CA LEU A 140 11.65 2.36 4.89
C LEU A 140 12.59 3.49 4.44
N PRO A 141 13.89 3.42 4.76
CA PRO A 141 14.82 4.46 4.37
C PRO A 141 14.92 4.57 2.84
N PRO A 142 15.23 5.75 2.30
CA PRO A 142 15.54 5.90 0.88
C PRO A 142 16.79 5.12 0.51
N LEU A 143 16.91 4.77 -0.77
CA LEU A 143 17.96 3.89 -1.28
C LEU A 143 19.38 4.40 -0.95
N ARG A 144 19.58 5.72 -1.01
CA ARG A 144 20.85 6.38 -0.66
C ARG A 144 21.31 6.16 0.79
N GLU A 145 20.39 5.81 1.70
CA GLU A 145 20.69 5.53 3.11
C GLU A 145 20.90 4.02 3.38
N ARG A 146 20.78 3.17 2.35
CA ARG A 146 20.86 1.70 2.48
C ARG A 146 22.25 1.12 2.17
N GLY A 147 23.26 1.97 2.00
CA GLY A 147 24.66 1.56 1.83
C GLY A 147 24.85 0.59 0.64
N THR A 148 25.29 -0.63 0.94
CA THR A 148 25.67 -1.66 -0.05
C THR A 148 24.49 -2.24 -0.84
N ASP A 149 23.24 -1.92 -0.47
CA ASP A 149 22.05 -2.37 -1.18
C ASP A 149 22.05 -1.95 -2.66
N ILE A 150 22.63 -0.79 -2.99
CA ILE A 150 22.67 -0.27 -4.37
C ILE A 150 23.38 -1.26 -5.30
N ALA A 151 24.57 -1.72 -4.93
CA ALA A 151 25.34 -2.66 -5.73
C ALA A 151 24.62 -4.01 -5.83
N MET A 152 24.08 -4.51 -4.73
CA MET A 152 23.32 -5.77 -4.70
C MET A 152 22.10 -5.72 -5.63
N LEU A 153 21.31 -4.64 -5.57
CA LEU A 153 20.13 -4.43 -6.42
C LEU A 153 20.53 -4.27 -7.88
N ALA A 154 21.59 -3.52 -8.19
CA ALA A 154 22.08 -3.37 -9.56
C ALA A 154 22.44 -4.74 -10.18
N HIS A 155 23.13 -5.60 -9.43
CA HIS A 155 23.46 -6.95 -9.87
C HIS A 155 22.21 -7.83 -10.04
N HIS A 156 21.24 -7.74 -9.12
CA HIS A 156 19.96 -8.43 -9.24
C HIS A 156 19.22 -8.04 -10.53
N PHE A 157 19.11 -6.73 -10.81
CA PHE A 157 18.44 -6.25 -12.02
C PHE A 157 19.19 -6.63 -13.29
N LEU A 158 20.52 -6.58 -13.30
CA LEU A 158 21.31 -7.06 -14.43
C LEU A 158 21.07 -8.55 -14.71
N ALA A 159 21.02 -9.39 -13.66
CA ALA A 159 20.69 -10.80 -13.82
C ALA A 159 19.28 -11.00 -14.42
N SER A 160 18.28 -10.31 -13.86
CA SER A 160 16.90 -10.35 -14.36
C SER A 160 16.77 -9.85 -15.81
N PHE A 161 17.54 -8.81 -16.18
CA PHE A 161 17.56 -8.27 -17.54
C PHE A 161 18.18 -9.27 -18.53
N ARG A 162 19.26 -9.94 -18.14
CA ARG A 162 19.92 -10.98 -18.95
C ARG A 162 19.04 -12.20 -19.22
N HIS A 163 18.12 -12.53 -18.32
CA HIS A 163 17.15 -13.60 -18.56
C HIS A 163 16.10 -13.24 -19.63
N ARG A 164 15.81 -11.95 -19.81
CA ARG A 164 14.77 -11.46 -20.72
C ARG A 164 15.30 -10.96 -22.06
N HIS A 165 16.59 -10.59 -22.11
CA HIS A 165 17.18 -9.95 -23.28
C HIS A 165 18.54 -10.55 -23.63
N VAL A 166 18.82 -10.62 -24.93
CA VAL A 166 20.15 -10.99 -25.43
C VAL A 166 21.10 -9.81 -25.18
N THR A 167 22.01 -9.96 -24.23
CA THR A 167 23.01 -8.95 -23.89
C THR A 167 24.38 -9.57 -23.60
N ARG A 168 25.43 -8.80 -23.91
CA ARG A 168 26.83 -9.16 -23.62
C ARG A 168 27.29 -8.69 -22.23
N ALA A 169 26.52 -7.84 -21.56
CA ALA A 169 26.87 -7.36 -20.21
C ALA A 169 26.96 -8.54 -19.23
N ARG A 170 28.06 -8.62 -18.47
CA ARG A 170 28.34 -9.67 -17.49
C ARG A 170 28.38 -9.18 -16.04
N GLY A 171 28.57 -7.89 -15.85
CA GLY A 171 28.67 -7.24 -14.54
C GLY A 171 28.87 -5.74 -14.71
N PHE A 172 29.19 -5.08 -13.60
CA PHE A 172 29.56 -3.68 -13.56
C PHE A 172 31.07 -3.57 -13.33
N THR A 173 31.72 -2.60 -13.98
CA THR A 173 33.09 -2.21 -13.63
C THR A 173 33.10 -1.54 -12.25
N ALA A 174 34.26 -1.47 -11.60
CA ALA A 174 34.39 -0.78 -10.32
C ALA A 174 33.92 0.69 -10.40
N ASP A 175 34.29 1.40 -11.48
CA ASP A 175 33.87 2.78 -11.72
C ASP A 175 32.35 2.91 -11.87
N ALA A 176 31.70 1.94 -12.54
CA ALA A 176 30.25 1.92 -12.69
C ALA A 176 29.56 1.69 -11.34
N VAL A 177 30.05 0.76 -10.51
CA VAL A 177 29.52 0.54 -9.15
C VAL A 177 29.67 1.81 -8.32
N GLN A 178 30.84 2.44 -8.33
CA GLN A 178 31.08 3.68 -7.59
C GLN A 178 30.16 4.83 -8.07
N ALA A 179 29.92 4.93 -9.37
CA ALA A 179 28.97 5.91 -9.91
C ALA A 179 27.54 5.66 -9.44
N LEU A 180 27.10 4.39 -9.42
CA LEU A 180 25.79 3.99 -8.91
C LEU A 180 25.66 4.32 -7.41
N GLU A 181 26.68 4.02 -6.60
CA GLU A 181 26.66 4.28 -5.14
C GLU A 181 26.65 5.77 -4.79
N ARG A 182 27.29 6.62 -5.60
CA ARG A 182 27.33 8.07 -5.37
C ARG A 182 26.08 8.81 -5.83
N PHE A 183 25.26 8.18 -6.67
CA PHE A 183 24.04 8.82 -7.15
C PHE A 183 22.97 8.84 -6.05
N ALA A 184 22.22 9.95 -5.96
CA ALA A 184 21.26 10.15 -4.87
C ALA A 184 19.97 9.33 -4.99
N TRP A 185 19.70 8.74 -6.16
CA TRP A 185 18.51 7.94 -6.46
C TRP A 185 17.19 8.59 -6.01
N PRO A 186 16.79 9.76 -6.56
CA PRO A 186 15.53 10.40 -6.20
C PRO A 186 14.29 9.54 -6.53
N GLY A 187 14.40 8.63 -7.49
CA GLY A 187 13.38 7.62 -7.82
C GLY A 187 13.48 6.32 -7.00
N ASN A 188 14.45 6.22 -6.09
CA ASN A 188 14.79 5.02 -5.34
C ASN A 188 15.01 3.83 -6.28
N VAL A 189 14.22 2.76 -6.17
CA VAL A 189 14.40 1.50 -6.92
C VAL A 189 13.72 1.51 -8.30
N ARG A 190 12.85 2.49 -8.59
CA ARG A 190 12.11 2.59 -9.86
C ARG A 190 13.00 2.92 -11.05
#